data_AF-A0A0F8VV63-F1
#
_entry.id   AF-A0A0F8VV63-F1
#
_cell.length_a   1.000
_cell.length_b   1.000
_cell.length_c   1.000
_cell.angle_alpha   90.00
_cell.angle_beta   90.00
_cell.angle_gamma   90.00
#
_symmetry.space_group_name_H-M   'P 1'
#
loop_
_entity.id
_entity.type
_entity.pdbx_description
1 polymer ?
#
loop_
_entity_poly.entity_id
_entity_poly.type
_entity_poly.pdbx_seq_one_letter_code
_entity_poly.pdbx_strand_id
1 'polypeptide(L)'
;MIFPRLPLDELFVPFFYSRIQQETREEDAGEIICKCFGVTDTKIKRVALQNNLHTLDEITNYTKAGGGCGACQYRIEEILDELWKKQSEKKATGGRMTIVQKIKKIEEVLEEEVRPILRRDGGDVELVDVVENQVSVRLMGMCQGCHASGLTVKGLVEEKLRELVDPVLEVVQNEL
;
A
#
# COMPACT_ATOMS: atom_id res chain seq x y z
N MET A 1 -14.28 -19.14 -49.29
CA MET A 1 -13.84 -18.30 -48.15
C MET A 1 -12.49 -17.73 -48.55
N ILE A 2 -12.44 -16.60 -49.25
CA ILE A 2 -12.49 -15.21 -48.75
C ILE A 2 -11.06 -14.69 -48.50
N PHE A 3 -10.63 -13.90 -49.48
CA PHE A 3 -9.58 -12.88 -49.54
C PHE A 3 -8.08 -13.28 -49.69
N PRO A 4 -7.33 -12.47 -50.48
CA PRO A 4 -6.27 -12.92 -51.39
C PRO A 4 -4.89 -12.31 -51.05
N ARG A 5 -3.87 -12.69 -51.85
CA ARG A 5 -2.59 -11.98 -52.00
C ARG A 5 -2.79 -10.46 -52.18
N LEU A 6 -2.00 -9.63 -51.50
CA LEU A 6 -1.24 -8.49 -52.07
C LEU A 6 -0.20 -7.92 -51.06
N PRO A 7 0.87 -7.25 -51.54
CA PRO A 7 2.13 -6.96 -50.83
C PRO A 7 2.31 -5.46 -50.45
N LEU A 8 3.46 -5.17 -49.81
CA LEU A 8 4.13 -3.86 -49.57
C LEU A 8 3.52 -2.91 -48.53
N ASP A 9 4.41 -2.07 -47.97
CA ASP A 9 4.27 -1.00 -46.96
C ASP A 9 4.65 -1.45 -45.53
N GLU A 10 5.94 -1.38 -45.15
CA GLU A 10 6.60 -0.19 -44.55
C GLU A 10 5.82 0.45 -43.39
N LEU A 11 6.55 0.88 -42.35
CA LEU A 11 6.05 1.74 -41.26
C LEU A 11 5.15 1.15 -40.15
N PHE A 12 5.33 -0.10 -39.69
CA PHE A 12 4.82 -0.44 -38.34
C PHE A 12 5.55 -1.58 -37.60
N VAL A 13 6.88 -1.66 -37.74
CA VAL A 13 7.71 -2.53 -36.90
C VAL A 13 9.01 -1.88 -36.34
N PRO A 14 9.19 -0.55 -36.20
CA PRO A 14 10.38 -0.03 -35.48
C PRO A 14 10.22 -0.02 -33.95
N PHE A 15 9.00 0.09 -33.41
CA PHE A 15 8.82 0.47 -31.99
C PHE A 15 8.83 -0.70 -31.01
N PHE A 16 8.47 -1.89 -31.46
CA PHE A 16 8.33 -3.05 -30.57
C PHE A 16 9.65 -3.81 -30.38
N TYR A 17 10.52 -3.84 -31.40
CA TYR A 17 11.76 -4.61 -31.35
C TYR A 17 12.97 -3.80 -30.82
N SER A 18 12.90 -2.47 -30.78
CA SER A 18 13.95 -1.65 -30.14
C SER A 18 13.82 -1.54 -28.61
N ARG A 19 12.64 -1.88 -28.06
CA ARG A 19 12.36 -1.71 -26.62
C ARG A 19 12.81 -2.89 -25.75
N ILE A 20 13.04 -4.06 -26.36
CA ILE A 20 13.47 -5.29 -25.67
C ILE A 20 15.01 -5.42 -25.63
N GLN A 21 15.75 -4.51 -26.29
CA GLN A 21 17.23 -4.48 -26.27
C GLN A 21 17.84 -3.38 -25.38
N GLN A 22 17.05 -2.74 -24.52
CA GLN A 22 17.56 -1.92 -23.40
C GLN A 22 17.48 -2.65 -22.05
N GLU A 23 17.36 -3.98 -22.07
CA GLU A 23 17.19 -4.79 -20.86
C GLU A 23 18.44 -5.63 -20.53
N THR A 24 19.63 -5.16 -20.95
CA THR A 24 20.91 -5.55 -20.33
C THR A 24 21.91 -4.39 -20.45
N ARG A 25 22.60 -4.11 -19.32
CA ARG A 25 23.80 -3.24 -19.17
C ARG A 25 23.61 -1.76 -18.76
N GLU A 26 22.93 -1.54 -17.65
CA GLU A 26 23.45 -0.62 -16.62
C GLU A 26 23.36 -1.31 -15.25
N GLU A 27 23.83 -2.55 -15.19
CA GLU A 27 23.93 -3.29 -13.94
C GLU A 27 25.33 -3.05 -13.35
N ASP A 28 25.36 -2.33 -12.23
CA ASP A 28 26.51 -2.11 -11.34
C ASP A 28 27.36 -0.83 -11.54
N ALA A 29 26.78 0.26 -12.06
CA ALA A 29 27.34 1.60 -11.86
C ALA A 29 27.13 2.06 -10.40
N GLY A 30 27.78 1.38 -9.46
CA GLY A 30 27.78 1.70 -8.03
C GLY A 30 29.20 1.96 -7.53
N GLU A 31 29.32 2.57 -6.36
CA GLU A 31 30.61 2.74 -5.73
C GLU A 31 31.10 1.39 -5.20
N ILE A 32 32.36 1.04 -5.47
CA ILE A 32 32.96 -0.20 -4.96
C ILE A 32 33.17 -0.05 -3.44
N ILE A 33 32.38 -0.78 -2.68
CA ILE A 33 32.44 -0.81 -1.21
C ILE A 33 33.45 -1.88 -0.76
N CYS A 34 33.38 -3.07 -1.34
CA CYS A 34 34.35 -4.14 -1.08
C CYS A 34 35.30 -4.30 -2.28
N LYS A 35 36.54 -3.83 -2.13
CA LYS A 35 37.58 -3.96 -3.17
C LYS A 35 38.04 -5.41 -3.39
N CYS A 36 37.93 -6.28 -2.38
CA CYS A 36 38.39 -7.67 -2.47
C CYS A 36 37.50 -8.56 -3.35
N PHE A 37 36.18 -8.40 -3.20
CA PHE A 37 35.18 -9.21 -3.92
C PHE A 37 34.45 -8.40 -5.00
N GLY A 38 34.89 -7.16 -5.25
CA GLY A 38 34.28 -6.27 -6.24
C GLY A 38 32.81 -5.98 -5.98
N VAL A 39 32.41 -5.88 -4.70
CA VAL A 39 31.00 -5.66 -4.35
C VAL A 39 30.71 -4.16 -4.25
N THR A 40 29.70 -3.72 -4.98
CA THR A 40 29.22 -2.34 -5.02
C THR A 40 28.16 -2.06 -3.97
N ASP A 41 27.95 -0.77 -3.67
CA ASP A 41 26.88 -0.32 -2.78
C ASP A 41 25.50 -0.70 -3.32
N THR A 42 25.28 -0.57 -4.64
CA THR A 42 24.04 -0.96 -5.32
C THR A 42 23.73 -2.45 -5.12
N LYS A 43 24.74 -3.31 -5.19
CA LYS A 43 24.60 -4.75 -4.94
C LYS A 43 24.28 -5.04 -3.47
N ILE A 44 24.94 -4.38 -2.52
CA ILE A 44 24.64 -4.52 -1.08
C ILE A 44 23.20 -4.10 -0.78
N LYS A 45 22.79 -2.92 -1.25
CA LYS A 45 21.44 -2.39 -1.08
C LYS A 45 20.39 -3.34 -1.67
N ARG A 46 20.63 -3.84 -2.89
CA ARG A 46 19.73 -4.79 -3.57
C ARG A 46 19.54 -6.06 -2.75
N VAL A 47 20.65 -6.68 -2.32
CA VAL A 47 20.62 -7.94 -1.55
C VAL A 47 19.97 -7.75 -0.18
N ALA A 48 20.27 -6.63 0.51
CA ALA A 48 19.67 -6.27 1.78
C ALA A 48 18.14 -6.14 1.68
N LEU A 49 17.64 -5.46 0.65
CA LEU A 49 16.21 -5.26 0.44
C LEU A 49 15.50 -6.55 0.05
N GLN A 50 16.08 -7.35 -0.85
CA GLN A 50 15.46 -8.57 -1.36
C GLN A 50 15.34 -9.66 -0.29
N ASN A 51 16.30 -9.73 0.64
CA ASN A 51 16.34 -10.75 1.68
C ASN A 51 16.05 -10.20 3.08
N ASN A 52 15.65 -8.91 3.18
CA ASN A 52 15.38 -8.23 4.44
C ASN A 52 16.53 -8.40 5.47
N LEU A 53 17.76 -8.10 5.04
CA LEU A 53 18.96 -8.25 5.87
C LEU A 53 19.26 -6.95 6.61
N HIS A 54 19.46 -7.03 7.92
CA HIS A 54 19.65 -5.88 8.81
C HIS A 54 21.05 -5.84 9.42
N THR A 55 21.82 -6.92 9.28
CA THR A 55 23.12 -7.05 9.93
C THR A 55 24.26 -7.27 8.94
N LEU A 56 25.48 -6.95 9.38
CA LEU A 56 26.69 -7.15 8.59
C LEU A 56 26.96 -8.62 8.30
N ASP A 57 26.78 -9.51 9.28
CA ASP A 57 27.03 -10.94 9.12
C ASP A 57 26.10 -11.56 8.07
N GLU A 58 24.84 -11.13 8.06
CA GLU A 58 23.89 -11.48 7.03
C GLU A 58 24.38 -11.04 5.65
N ILE A 59 24.77 -9.77 5.48
CA ILE A 59 25.30 -9.30 4.19
C ILE A 59 26.55 -10.08 3.77
N THR A 60 27.41 -10.42 4.72
CA THR A 60 28.63 -11.20 4.46
C THR A 60 28.28 -12.58 3.92
N ASN A 61 27.27 -13.25 4.48
CA ASN A 61 26.83 -14.58 4.02
C ASN A 61 26.30 -14.56 2.58
N TYR A 62 25.65 -13.48 2.14
CA TYR A 62 25.09 -13.38 0.79
C TYR A 62 26.05 -12.78 -0.23
N THR A 63 26.83 -11.76 0.15
CA THR A 63 27.67 -10.99 -0.79
C THR A 63 29.16 -11.32 -0.69
N LYS A 64 29.58 -12.03 0.36
CA LYS A 64 30.98 -12.30 0.74
C LYS A 64 31.78 -11.04 1.10
N ALA A 65 31.20 -9.84 0.99
CA ALA A 65 31.82 -8.60 1.43
C ALA A 65 31.93 -8.59 2.97
N GLY A 66 33.05 -8.11 3.52
CA GLY A 66 33.24 -8.01 4.98
C GLY A 66 33.83 -9.25 5.66
N GLY A 67 33.78 -10.45 5.05
CA GLY A 67 34.27 -11.69 5.66
C GLY A 67 35.78 -11.95 5.56
N GLY A 68 36.52 -11.10 4.83
CA GLY A 68 37.97 -11.24 4.60
C GLY A 68 38.79 -10.22 5.39
N CYS A 69 39.28 -9.18 4.72
CA CYS A 69 40.18 -8.16 5.28
C CYS A 69 39.50 -7.14 6.22
N GLY A 70 38.18 -7.20 6.40
CA GLY A 70 37.42 -6.32 7.29
C GLY A 70 37.31 -4.83 6.88
N ALA A 71 38.12 -4.35 5.92
CA ALA A 71 38.23 -2.92 5.59
C ALA A 71 36.93 -2.24 5.13
N CYS A 72 35.93 -3.00 4.70
CA CYS A 72 34.64 -2.50 4.23
C CYS A 72 33.50 -2.68 5.24
N GLN A 73 33.77 -3.27 6.42
CA GLN A 73 32.73 -3.62 7.40
C GLN A 73 31.94 -2.39 7.87
N TYR A 74 32.65 -1.35 8.35
CA TYR A 74 32.04 -0.09 8.78
C TYR A 74 31.15 0.55 7.70
N ARG A 75 31.59 0.47 6.44
CA ARG A 75 30.88 1.06 5.31
C ARG A 75 29.63 0.28 4.93
N ILE A 76 29.64 -1.04 5.13
CA ILE A 76 28.46 -1.90 4.93
C ILE A 76 27.41 -1.60 6.01
N GLU A 77 27.82 -1.49 7.27
CA GLU A 77 26.94 -1.15 8.39
C GLU A 77 26.26 0.21 8.17
N GLU A 78 27.02 1.23 7.78
CA GLU A 78 26.50 2.56 7.47
C GLU A 78 25.43 2.51 6.35
N ILE A 79 25.69 1.74 5.28
CA ILE A 79 24.72 1.57 4.19
C ILE A 79 23.44 0.91 4.69
N LEU A 80 23.53 -0.12 5.54
CA LEU A 80 22.36 -0.80 6.10
C LEU A 80 21.55 0.14 7.00
N ASP A 81 22.22 0.84 7.91
CA ASP A 81 21.58 1.79 8.83
C ASP A 81 20.83 2.88 8.05
N GLU A 82 21.46 3.45 7.01
CA GLU A 82 20.80 4.42 6.15
C GLU A 82 19.57 3.86 5.43
N LEU A 83 19.66 2.64 4.88
CA LEU A 83 18.57 2.01 4.16
C LEU A 83 17.36 1.80 5.07
N TRP A 84 17.59 1.26 6.25
CA TRP A 84 16.51 0.89 7.17
C TRP A 84 15.96 2.10 7.92
N LYS A 85 16.78 3.12 8.20
CA LYS A 85 16.30 4.42 8.70
C LYS A 85 15.42 5.14 7.67
N LYS A 86 15.82 5.17 6.40
CA LYS A 86 14.98 5.73 5.31
C LYS A 86 13.67 4.95 5.15
N GLN A 87 13.66 3.64 5.41
CA GLN A 87 12.43 2.87 5.41
C GLN A 87 11.54 3.17 6.60
N SER A 88 12.08 3.30 7.81
CA SER A 88 11.26 3.62 8.99
C SER A 88 10.62 5.01 8.86
N GLU A 89 11.32 5.99 8.29
CA GLU A 89 10.78 7.31 7.98
C GLU A 89 9.66 7.27 6.90
N LYS A 90 9.82 6.44 5.85
CA LYS A 90 8.79 6.24 4.82
C LYS A 90 7.59 5.42 5.30
N LYS A 91 7.79 4.53 6.27
CA LYS A 91 6.73 3.71 6.88
C LYS A 91 5.94 4.49 7.93
N ALA A 92 6.57 5.46 8.61
CA ALA A 92 5.91 6.35 9.58
C ALA A 92 4.92 7.33 8.94
N THR A 93 5.03 7.62 7.64
CA THR A 93 4.02 8.37 6.87
C THR A 93 2.92 7.47 6.29
N GLY A 94 2.97 6.17 6.58
CA GLY A 94 2.07 5.13 6.08
C GLY A 94 1.01 4.69 7.09
N GLY A 95 0.39 5.61 7.82
CA GLY A 95 -0.86 5.37 8.54
C GLY A 95 -2.09 5.34 7.61
N ARG A 96 -1.95 4.86 6.37
CA ARG A 96 -3.08 4.67 5.47
C ARG A 96 -3.42 3.18 5.46
N MET A 97 -4.37 2.79 6.31
CA MET A 97 -5.13 1.57 6.08
C MET A 97 -5.61 1.59 4.63
N THR A 98 -5.46 0.48 3.91
CA THR A 98 -6.00 0.38 2.55
C THR A 98 -7.51 0.62 2.59
N ILE A 99 -8.10 1.14 1.50
CA ILE A 99 -9.54 1.39 1.43
C ILE A 99 -10.34 0.13 1.82
N VAL A 100 -9.89 -1.05 1.38
CA VAL A 100 -10.48 -2.35 1.73
C VAL A 100 -10.44 -2.62 3.24
N GLN A 101 -9.30 -2.37 3.89
CA GLN A 101 -9.18 -2.52 5.35
C GLN A 101 -10.06 -1.52 6.10
N LYS A 102 -10.21 -0.30 5.58
CA LYS A 102 -11.07 0.74 6.16
C LYS A 102 -12.54 0.35 6.08
N ILE A 103 -13.00 -0.11 4.91
CA ILE A 103 -14.38 -0.59 4.71
C ILE A 103 -14.69 -1.74 5.67
N LYS A 104 -13.82 -2.76 5.71
CA LYS A 104 -14.04 -3.92 6.59
C LYS A 104 -14.18 -3.52 8.07
N LYS A 105 -13.35 -2.58 8.52
CA LYS A 105 -13.40 -2.09 9.90
C LYS A 105 -14.66 -1.27 10.18
N ILE A 106 -15.10 -0.45 9.21
CA ILE A 106 -16.37 0.28 9.30
C ILE A 106 -17.55 -0.70 9.37
N GLU A 107 -17.57 -1.74 8.54
CA GLU A 107 -18.62 -2.77 8.55
C GLU A 107 -18.69 -3.53 9.89
N GLU A 108 -17.53 -3.90 10.45
CA GLU A 108 -17.43 -4.57 11.74
C GLU A 108 -18.01 -3.69 12.87
N VAL A 109 -17.62 -2.42 12.92
CA VAL A 109 -18.17 -1.45 13.89
C VAL A 109 -19.67 -1.25 13.70
N LEU A 110 -20.16 -1.18 12.46
CA LEU A 110 -21.58 -1.05 12.19
C LEU A 110 -22.37 -2.29 12.67
N GLU A 111 -21.86 -3.51 12.46
CA GLU A 111 -22.55 -4.75 12.87
C GLU A 111 -22.52 -4.98 14.39
N GLU A 112 -21.41 -4.68 15.06
CA GLU A 112 -21.26 -4.96 16.49
C GLU A 112 -21.86 -3.87 17.38
N GLU A 113 -21.74 -2.60 17.00
CA GLU A 113 -22.13 -1.47 17.86
C GLU A 113 -23.44 -0.82 17.42
N VAL A 114 -23.61 -0.58 16.11
CA VAL A 114 -24.71 0.27 15.60
C VAL A 114 -25.98 -0.54 15.31
N ARG A 115 -25.88 -1.63 14.55
CA ARG A 115 -27.02 -2.46 14.16
C ARG A 115 -27.80 -3.03 15.35
N PRO A 116 -27.19 -3.48 16.45
CA PRO A 116 -27.94 -4.01 17.59
C PRO A 116 -28.77 -2.93 18.30
N ILE A 117 -28.31 -1.68 18.28
CA ILE A 117 -29.06 -0.55 18.83
C ILE A 117 -30.24 -0.24 17.91
N LEU A 118 -30.00 -0.12 16.60
CA LEU A 118 -31.04 0.21 15.62
C LEU A 118 -32.12 -0.87 15.51
N ARG A 119 -31.73 -2.15 15.55
CA ARG A 119 -32.67 -3.27 15.45
C ARG A 119 -33.62 -3.33 16.66
N ARG A 120 -33.22 -2.84 17.83
CA ARG A 120 -34.12 -2.70 18.99
C ARG A 120 -35.23 -1.68 18.73
N ASP A 121 -34.92 -0.65 17.96
CA ASP A 121 -35.86 0.42 17.59
C ASP A 121 -36.62 0.11 16.27
N GLY A 122 -36.43 -1.08 15.68
CA GLY A 122 -37.07 -1.48 14.43
C GLY A 122 -36.47 -0.83 13.17
N GLY A 123 -35.24 -0.32 13.26
CA GLY A 123 -34.46 0.21 12.14
C GLY A 123 -33.26 -0.67 11.77
N ASP A 124 -32.59 -0.33 10.67
CA ASP A 124 -31.30 -0.88 10.29
C ASP A 124 -30.46 0.17 9.55
N VAL A 125 -29.16 -0.10 9.33
CA VAL A 125 -28.25 0.75 8.58
C VAL A 125 -27.41 -0.07 7.59
N GLU A 126 -27.22 0.47 6.39
CA GLU A 126 -26.41 -0.11 5.33
C GLU A 126 -25.29 0.86 4.93
N LEU A 127 -24.08 0.32 4.75
CA LEU A 127 -22.95 1.07 4.19
C LEU A 127 -23.09 1.14 2.67
N VAL A 128 -23.10 2.35 2.10
CA VAL A 128 -23.24 2.58 0.66
C VAL A 128 -21.89 2.77 -0.01
N ASP A 129 -21.07 3.66 0.55
CA ASP A 129 -19.77 4.00 -0.04
C ASP A 129 -18.82 4.59 1.01
N VAL A 130 -17.52 4.50 0.74
CA VAL A 130 -16.46 5.11 1.56
C VAL A 130 -15.48 5.80 0.63
N VAL A 131 -15.53 7.14 0.62
CA VAL A 131 -14.66 7.99 -0.19
C VAL A 131 -13.73 8.76 0.74
N GLU A 132 -12.45 8.41 0.75
CA GLU A 132 -11.42 9.02 1.61
C GLU A 132 -11.80 9.01 3.10
N ASN A 133 -12.43 10.07 3.58
CA ASN A 133 -12.88 10.26 4.95
C ASN A 133 -14.40 10.35 5.09
N GLN A 134 -15.14 10.28 3.98
CA GLN A 134 -16.58 10.36 3.95
C GLN A 134 -17.19 8.96 3.85
N VAL A 135 -18.05 8.62 4.80
CA VAL A 135 -18.78 7.35 4.88
C VAL A 135 -20.24 7.62 4.55
N SER A 136 -20.70 7.11 3.42
CA SER A 136 -22.09 7.22 3.01
C SER A 136 -22.88 6.04 3.56
N VAL A 137 -23.90 6.32 4.37
CA VAL A 137 -24.78 5.30 4.96
C VAL A 137 -26.22 5.52 4.55
N ARG A 138 -26.98 4.43 4.49
CA ARG A 138 -28.41 4.42 4.22
C ARG A 138 -29.14 3.87 5.43
N LEU A 139 -30.14 4.60 5.90
CA LEU A 139 -31.03 4.15 6.97
C LEU A 139 -32.17 3.31 6.38
N MET A 140 -32.49 2.21 7.05
CA MET A 140 -33.54 1.27 6.67
C MET A 140 -34.55 1.07 7.81
N GLY A 141 -35.73 0.56 7.48
CA GLY A 141 -36.80 0.28 8.44
C GLY A 141 -37.50 1.54 8.96
N MET A 142 -37.84 1.57 10.25
CA MET A 142 -38.56 2.69 10.87
C MET A 142 -37.78 4.01 10.82
N CYS A 143 -36.45 3.95 10.68
CA CYS A 143 -35.57 5.11 10.61
C CYS A 143 -35.57 5.82 9.25
N GLN A 144 -36.10 5.21 8.18
CA GLN A 144 -36.03 5.78 6.82
C GLN A 144 -36.92 7.03 6.64
N GLY A 145 -38.08 7.09 7.31
CA GLY A 145 -39.09 8.13 7.06
C GLY A 145 -39.20 9.22 8.14
N CYS A 146 -38.44 9.11 9.24
CA CYS A 146 -38.51 10.04 10.36
C CYS A 146 -37.30 10.97 10.36
N HIS A 147 -37.49 12.23 9.96
CA HIS A 147 -36.42 13.23 9.91
C HIS A 147 -35.76 13.47 11.28
N ALA A 148 -36.55 13.40 12.37
CA ALA A 148 -36.03 13.52 13.74
C ALA A 148 -35.14 12.33 14.13
N SER A 149 -35.52 11.10 13.75
CA SER A 149 -34.74 9.89 14.04
C SER A 149 -33.51 9.76 13.15
N GLY A 150 -33.57 10.24 11.90
CA GLY A 150 -32.43 10.22 10.98
C GLY A 150 -31.23 11.00 11.54
N LEU A 151 -31.49 12.18 12.11
CA LEU A 151 -30.45 13.01 12.73
C LEU A 151 -29.79 12.35 13.95
N THR A 152 -30.58 11.72 14.83
CA THR A 152 -30.03 11.05 16.02
C THR A 152 -29.23 9.81 15.67
N VAL A 153 -29.70 9.02 14.71
CA VAL A 153 -29.00 7.81 14.26
C VAL A 153 -27.71 8.17 13.55
N LYS A 154 -27.74 9.18 12.67
CA LYS A 154 -26.54 9.67 11.98
C LYS A 154 -25.46 10.08 12.99
N GLY A 155 -25.82 10.83 14.03
CA GLY A 155 -24.89 11.25 15.07
C GLY A 155 -24.26 10.07 15.82
N LEU A 156 -25.06 9.06 16.16
CA LEU A 156 -24.58 7.84 16.81
C LEU A 156 -23.56 7.08 15.93
N VAL A 157 -23.85 6.93 14.64
CA VAL A 157 -22.94 6.25 13.69
C VAL A 157 -21.64 7.02 13.55
N GLU A 158 -21.72 8.35 13.42
CA GLU A 158 -20.55 9.22 13.30
C GLU A 158 -19.64 9.16 14.52
N GLU A 159 -20.22 9.21 15.73
CA GLU A 159 -19.47 9.09 16.99
C GLU A 159 -18.73 7.76 17.07
N LYS A 160 -19.43 6.64 16.81
CA LYS A 160 -18.85 5.29 16.91
C LYS A 160 -17.75 5.04 15.88
N LEU A 161 -17.93 5.52 14.65
CA LEU A 161 -16.91 5.39 13.62
C LEU A 161 -15.67 6.24 13.91
N ARG A 162 -15.83 7.44 14.50
CA ARG A 162 -14.71 8.28 14.93
C ARG A 162 -13.93 7.67 16.08
N GLU A 163 -14.62 7.06 17.03
CA GLU A 163 -14.03 6.41 18.20
C GLU A 163 -13.22 5.16 17.83
N LEU A 164 -13.75 4.31 16.94
CA LEU A 164 -13.20 2.97 16.69
C LEU A 164 -12.38 2.86 15.40
N VAL A 165 -12.65 3.69 14.38
CA VAL A 165 -11.99 3.62 13.07
C VAL A 165 -10.96 4.72 12.92
N ASP A 166 -11.42 5.97 12.85
CA ASP A 166 -10.57 7.14 12.58
C ASP A 166 -11.31 8.45 12.93
N PRO A 167 -10.73 9.35 13.75
CA PRO A 167 -11.39 10.58 14.17
C PRO A 167 -11.73 11.56 13.04
N VAL A 168 -11.10 11.45 11.86
CA VAL A 168 -11.40 12.34 10.73
C VAL A 168 -12.61 11.91 9.89
N LEU A 169 -13.28 10.81 10.25
CA LEU A 169 -14.43 10.32 9.48
C LEU A 169 -15.64 11.24 9.61
N GLU A 170 -16.33 11.43 8.49
CA GLU A 170 -17.59 12.14 8.38
C GLU A 170 -18.65 11.21 7.79
N VAL A 171 -19.81 11.16 8.43
CA VAL A 171 -20.92 10.33 7.96
C VAL A 171 -21.90 11.19 7.17
N VAL A 172 -22.29 10.72 5.99
CA VAL A 172 -23.32 11.35 5.16
C VAL A 172 -24.47 10.37 5.00
N GLN A 173 -25.67 10.87 5.22
CA GLN A 173 -26.89 10.11 4.97
C GLN A 173 -27.21 10.21 3.48
N ASN A 174 -27.29 9.07 2.80
CA ASN A 174 -27.75 9.01 1.42
C ASN A 174 -29.28 8.82 1.43
N GLU A 175 -30.01 9.88 1.05
CA GLU A 175 -31.45 9.85 0.82
C GLU A 175 -31.69 9.37 -0.62
N LEU A 176 -32.18 8.14 -0.79
CA LEU A 176 -32.70 7.65 -2.07
C LEU A 176 -34.17 7.99 -2.23
#